data_AF-A0A650EKE0-F1
#
_entry.id   AF-A0A650EKE0-F1
#
_cell.length_a   1.000
_cell.length_b   1.000
_cell.length_c   1.000
_cell.angle_alpha   90.00
_cell.angle_beta   90.00
_cell.angle_gamma   90.00
#
_symmetry.space_group_name_H-M   'P 1'
#
loop_
_entity.id
_entity.type
_entity.pdbx_description
1 polymer ?
#
loop_
_entity_poly.entity_id
_entity_poly.type
_entity_poly.pdbx_seq_one_letter_code
_entity_poly.pdbx_strand_id
1 'polypeptide(L)' 'MGDIIFKKLSLPTLQEKGLSSFFIIDIRSKQAFLSAHLQDSLHASNEQEVIDSLQAFSGGGGNLYRKNLS' A
#
# COMPACT_ATOMS: atom_id res chain seq x y z
N MET A 1 20.03 7.12 18.39
CA MET A 1 18.64 6.77 18.00
C MET A 1 18.12 7.95 17.20
N GLY A 2 17.82 7.77 15.92
CA GLY A 2 17.31 8.85 15.08
C GLY A 2 15.82 9.07 15.33
N ASP A 3 15.39 10.33 15.39
CA ASP A 3 13.98 10.68 15.58
C ASP A 3 13.17 10.21 14.37
N ILE A 4 12.23 9.28 14.60
CA ILE A 4 11.28 8.85 13.57
C ILE A 4 10.19 9.92 13.46
N ILE A 5 10.22 10.69 12.37
CA ILE A 5 9.18 11.68 12.07
C ILE A 5 7.97 10.93 11.49
N PHE A 6 6.91 10.79 12.29
CA PHE A 6 5.63 10.27 11.82
C PHE A 6 4.81 11.38 11.15
N LYS A 7 4.59 11.27 9.83
CA LYS A 7 3.61 12.08 9.10
C LYS A 7 2.31 11.29 8.98
N LYS A 8 1.19 11.88 9.41
CA LYS A 8 -0.15 11.29 9.29
C LYS A 8 -0.96 12.07 8.26
N LEU A 9 -1.64 11.36 7.39
CA LEU A 9 -2.64 11.89 6.47
C LEU A 9 -3.94 11.14 6.74
N SER A 10 -5.04 11.88 6.86
CA SER A 10 -6.36 11.25 6.95
C SER A 10 -6.81 10.81 5.56
N LEU A 11 -7.61 9.75 5.48
CA LEU A 11 -8.19 9.26 4.23
C LEU A 11 -9.01 10.35 3.50
N PRO A 12 -9.89 11.11 4.20
CA PRO A 12 -10.56 12.26 3.60
C PRO A 12 -9.56 13.26 3.04
N THR A 13 -8.46 13.54 3.75
CA THR A 13 -7.40 14.44 3.26
C THR A 13 -6.70 13.91 2.01
N LEU A 14 -6.53 12.59 1.85
CA LEU A 14 -5.98 12.00 0.63
C LEU A 14 -6.94 12.20 -0.56
N GLN A 15 -8.24 12.05 -0.32
CA GLN A 15 -9.29 12.24 -1.32
C GLN A 15 -9.48 13.72 -1.69
N GLU A 16 -9.51 14.62 -0.69
CA GLU A 16 -9.71 16.07 -0.85
C GLU A 16 -8.53 16.79 -1.50
N LYS A 17 -7.30 16.30 -1.30
CA LYS A 17 -6.10 16.91 -1.90
C LYS A 17 -5.98 16.70 -3.42
N GLY A 18 -6.99 16.10 -4.06
CA GLY A 18 -7.00 15.90 -5.50
C GLY A 18 -5.90 14.95 -5.97
N LEU A 19 -5.43 14.03 -5.10
CA LEU A 19 -4.61 12.92 -5.53
C LEU A 19 -5.47 12.04 -6.44
N SER A 20 -5.37 12.30 -7.74
CA SER A 20 -6.13 11.60 -8.78
C SER A 20 -5.89 10.09 -8.78
N SER A 21 -4.76 9.67 -8.22
CA SER A 21 -4.45 8.26 -7.97
C SER A 21 -3.46 8.14 -6.81
N PHE A 22 -3.70 7.18 -5.93
CA PHE A 22 -2.76 6.76 -4.88
C PHE A 22 -2.88 5.25 -4.67
N PHE A 23 -1.82 4.65 -4.12
CA PHE A 23 -1.80 3.25 -3.73
C PHE A 23 -1.52 3.14 -2.23
N ILE A 24 -2.28 2.28 -1.53
CA ILE A 24 -2.09 2.02 -0.10
C ILE A 24 -1.49 0.63 0.05
N ILE A 25 -0.34 0.55 0.71
CA ILE A 25 0.31 -0.72 1.05
C ILE A 25 0.32 -0.86 2.58
N ASP A 26 -0.31 -1.92 3.08
CA ASP A 26 -0.31 -2.31 4.49
C ASP A 26 0.87 -3.25 4.74
N ILE A 27 1.79 -2.80 5.60
CA ILE A 27 3.02 -3.53 5.99
C ILE A 27 2.89 -4.25 7.33
N ARG A 28 1.70 -4.23 7.95
CA ARG A 28 1.45 -4.95 9.21
C ARG A 28 1.49 -6.46 8.96
N SER A 29 1.44 -7.24 10.05
CA SER A 29 1.35 -8.69 9.92
C SER A 29 0.10 -9.11 9.11
N LYS A 30 0.18 -10.25 8.43
CA LYS A 30 -0.95 -10.81 7.66
C LYS A 30 -2.21 -10.93 8.51
N GLN A 31 -2.07 -11.33 9.77
CA GLN A 31 -3.19 -11.44 10.71
C GLN A 31 -3.86 -10.09 10.97
N ALA A 32 -3.09 -9.01 11.14
CA ALA A 32 -3.62 -7.67 11.36
C ALA A 32 -4.30 -7.09 10.10
N PHE A 33 -3.79 -7.42 8.92
CA PHE A 33 -4.42 -7.05 7.65
C PHE A 33 -5.77 -7.78 7.46
N LEU A 34 -5.80 -9.09 7.71
CA LEU A 34 -7.01 -9.90 7.57
C LEU A 34 -8.08 -9.55 8.61
N SER A 35 -7.71 -9.07 9.79
CA SER A 35 -8.68 -8.66 10.81
C SER A 35 -9.37 -7.34 10.47
N ALA A 36 -8.63 -6.36 9.96
CA ALA A 36 -9.16 -5.09 9.49
C ALA A 36 -8.11 -4.36 8.63
N HIS A 37 -8.49 -3.95 7.41
CA HIS A 37 -7.66 -3.16 6.52
C HIS A 37 -8.47 -2.04 5.86
N LEU A 38 -7.78 -1.07 5.27
CA LEU A 38 -8.43 -0.03 4.48
C LEU A 38 -8.93 -0.65 3.17
N GLN A 39 -10.13 -0.26 2.75
CA GLN A 39 -10.66 -0.65 1.44
C GLN A 39 -9.65 -0.27 0.34
N ASP A 40 -9.41 -1.19 -0.58
CA ASP A 40 -8.44 -1.08 -1.69
C ASP A 40 -6.95 -1.02 -1.29
N SER A 41 -6.62 -1.30 -0.03
CA SER A 41 -5.22 -1.51 0.37
C SER A 41 -4.70 -2.90 -0.01
N LEU A 42 -3.41 -2.96 -0.36
CA LEU A 42 -2.71 -4.21 -0.61
C LEU A 42 -1.85 -4.58 0.59
N HIS A 43 -1.81 -5.87 0.92
CA HIS A 43 -0.87 -6.38 1.92
C HIS A 43 0.49 -6.67 1.29
N ALA A 44 1.56 -6.22 1.93
CA ALA A 44 2.92 -6.65 1.64
C ALA A 44 3.47 -7.42 2.84
N SER A 45 3.92 -8.65 2.60
CA SER A 45 4.44 -9.55 3.64
C SER A 45 5.91 -9.28 3.99
N ASN A 46 6.62 -8.57 3.11
CA ASN A 46 8.03 -8.23 3.25
C ASN A 46 8.39 -6.96 2.44
N GLU A 47 9.60 -6.44 2.66
CA GLU A 47 10.09 -5.23 2.00
C GLU A 47 10.21 -5.39 0.47
N GLN A 48 10.60 -6.57 -0.01
CA GLN A 48 10.79 -6.82 -1.44
C GLN A 48 9.47 -6.68 -2.20
N GLU A 49 8.35 -7.15 -1.64
CA GLU A 49 7.03 -6.98 -2.24
C GLU A 49 6.65 -5.50 -2.41
N VAL A 50 7.05 -4.63 -1.46
CA VAL A 50 6.83 -3.19 -1.58
C VAL A 50 7.65 -2.61 -2.74
N ILE A 51 8.92 -2.99 -2.83
CA ILE A 51 9.83 -2.56 -3.90
C ILE A 51 9.30 -3.01 -5.26
N ASP A 52 8.91 -4.27 -5.38
CA ASP A 52 8.38 -4.86 -6.62
C ASP A 52 7.10 -4.15 -7.05
N SER A 53 6.18 -3.85 -6.12
CA SER A 53 4.99 -3.05 -6.39
C SER A 53 5.34 -1.66 -6.93
N LEU A 54 6.28 -0.95 -6.30
CA LEU A 54 6.70 0.39 -6.74
C LEU A 54 7.36 0.36 -8.14
N GLN A 55 8.18 -0.64 -8.41
CA GLN A 55 8.81 -0.82 -9.73
C GLN A 55 7.77 -1.10 -10.82
N ALA A 56 6.76 -1.94 -10.54
CA ALA A 56 5.67 -2.24 -11.47
C ALA A 56 4.80 -1.00 -11.80
N PHE A 57 4.65 -0.05 -10.87
CA PHE A 57 3.99 1.23 -11.16
C PHE A 57 4.87 2.19 -11.97
N SER A 58 6.19 2.12 -11.77
CA SER A 58 7.15 3.01 -12.42
C SER A 58 7.43 2.61 -13.88
N GLY A 59 7.39 1.32 -14.19
CA GLY A 59 7.49 0.78 -15.54
C GLY A 59 6.15 0.24 -16.02
N GLY A 60 5.43 1.00 -16.84
CA GLY A 60 4.07 0.68 -17.30
C GLY A 60 3.88 -0.80 -17.71
N GLY A 61 3.27 -1.58 -16.83
CA GLY A 61 3.09 -3.02 -17.05
C GLY A 61 2.33 -3.69 -15.91
N GLY A 62 1.01 -3.47 -15.88
CA GLY A 62 0.12 -4.19 -14.98
C GLY A 62 0.16 -5.69 -15.24
N ASN A 63 0.72 -6.48 -14.32
CA ASN A 63 0.52 -7.94 -14.33
C ASN A 63 0.77 -8.68 -13.02
N LEU A 64 0.89 -8.02 -11.85
CA LEU A 64 1.12 -8.76 -10.58
C LEU A 64 -0.11 -9.01 -9.70
N TYR A 65 -1.27 -8.38 -9.94
CA TYR A 65 -2.39 -8.43 -8.97
C TYR A 65 -3.41 -9.54 -9.19
N ARG A 66 -3.08 -10.61 -9.94
CA ARG A 66 -4.01 -11.71 -10.23
C ARG A 66 -3.57 -13.08 -9.69
N LYS A 67 -2.95 -13.12 -8.50
CA LYS A 67 -2.55 -14.40 -7.88
C LYS A 67 -3.32 -14.83 -6.62
N ASN A 68 -4.21 -14.00 -6.06
CA ASN A 68 -4.90 -14.33 -4.80
C ASN A 68 -6.44 -14.21 -4.84
N LEU A 69 -7.05 -14.35 -6.03
CA LEU A 69 -8.51 -14.51 -6.19
C LEU A 69 -8.81 -15.87 -6.84
N SER A 70 -8.50 -16.96 -6.12
CA SER A 70 -8.96 -18.31 -6.43
C SER A 70 -9.44 -18.97 -5.14
#